data_AF-A0A8G1VPZ5-F1
#
_entry.id   AF-A0A8G1VPZ5-F1
#
_cell.length_a   1.000
_cell.length_b   1.000
_cell.length_c   1.000
_cell.angle_alpha   90.00
_cell.angle_beta   90.00
_cell.angle_gamma   90.00
#
_symmetry.space_group_name_H-M   'P 1'
#
loop_
_entity.id
_entity.type
_entity.pdbx_description
1 polymer ?
#
loop_
_entity_poly.entity_id
_entity_poly.type
_entity_poly.pdbx_seq_one_letter_code
_entity_poly.pdbx_strand_id
1 'polypeptide(L)'
;MTLSCPNWLRVFLLVLEIAVFLPQLLRIWVQKTSTGLSLIYIFLNLLSATERFTVGFSAVVNLTIAGADAPAFFVHDPRTVGDWLNLLQLASFYVSPIPLLAPPTPVSLISIVPLFTDALFPSIFHEPGERELDLGVAIFMGFHLFYLNTIFTLLSICSIIPQAVQFRSLSLNLGVVRVRDCALQGVVLAMLTVSWVFRVKLPDGVDVLTPFRSIIWEKESGW
;
A
#
# COMPACT_ATOMS: atom_id res chain seq x y z
N MET A 1 -19.60 -14.93 -8.65
CA MET A 1 -19.09 -14.25 -9.87
C MET A 1 -18.17 -13.13 -9.42
N THR A 2 -16.86 -13.28 -9.60
CA THR A 2 -15.91 -12.20 -9.36
C THR A 2 -16.09 -11.15 -10.47
N LEU A 3 -16.43 -9.91 -10.11
CA LEU A 3 -16.42 -8.79 -11.05
C LEU A 3 -14.95 -8.54 -11.43
N SER A 4 -14.52 -9.06 -12.58
CA SER A 4 -13.12 -8.88 -13.01
C SER A 4 -12.89 -7.42 -13.43
N CYS A 5 -12.10 -6.70 -12.64
CA CYS A 5 -11.66 -5.35 -12.97
C CYS A 5 -10.81 -5.36 -14.26
N PRO A 6 -11.23 -4.67 -15.34
CA PRO A 6 -10.56 -4.75 -16.63
C PRO A 6 -9.18 -4.07 -16.62
N ASN A 7 -8.24 -4.61 -17.39
CA ASN A 7 -6.84 -4.13 -17.40
C ASN A 7 -6.71 -2.65 -17.79
N TRP A 8 -7.56 -2.14 -18.70
CA TRP A 8 -7.53 -0.72 -19.08
C TRP A 8 -7.82 0.20 -17.89
N LEU A 9 -8.71 -0.21 -16.98
CA LEU A 9 -9.03 0.55 -15.77
C LEU A 9 -7.86 0.48 -14.76
N ARG A 10 -7.16 -0.65 -14.67
CA ARG A 10 -5.94 -0.77 -13.84
C ARG A 10 -4.84 0.18 -14.33
N VAL A 11 -4.60 0.20 -15.64
CA VAL A 11 -3.64 1.12 -16.28
C VAL A 11 -4.07 2.58 -16.05
N PHE A 12 -5.35 2.90 -16.26
CA PHE A 12 -5.85 4.25 -16.05
C PHE A 12 -5.64 4.72 -14.59
N LEU A 13 -5.97 3.89 -13.61
CA LEU A 13 -5.76 4.24 -12.20
C LEU A 13 -4.28 4.36 -11.82
N LEU A 14 -3.41 3.50 -12.37
CA LEU A 14 -1.96 3.61 -12.16
C LEU A 14 -1.42 4.92 -12.73
N VAL A 15 -1.81 5.28 -13.95
CA VAL A 15 -1.40 6.56 -14.56
C VAL A 15 -1.93 7.74 -13.74
N LEU A 16 -3.17 7.65 -13.27
CA LEU A 16 -3.79 8.70 -12.46
C LEU A 16 -3.05 8.87 -11.11
N GLU A 17 -2.70 7.78 -10.45
CA GLU A 17 -1.90 7.76 -9.23
C GLU A 17 -0.54 8.46 -9.44
N ILE A 18 0.22 8.05 -10.46
CA ILE A 18 1.51 8.69 -10.78
C ILE A 18 1.32 10.18 -11.10
N ALA A 19 0.29 10.51 -11.89
CA ALA A 19 0.03 11.86 -12.35
C ALA A 19 -0.35 12.82 -11.21
N VAL A 20 -0.99 12.36 -10.12
CA VAL A 20 -1.31 13.23 -8.98
C VAL A 20 -0.13 13.53 -8.07
N PHE A 21 0.88 12.66 -8.03
CA PHE A 21 2.11 12.90 -7.24
C PHE A 21 3.20 13.64 -8.02
N LEU A 22 3.23 13.49 -9.35
CA LEU A 22 4.29 14.06 -10.19
C LEU A 22 4.45 15.59 -10.07
N PRO A 23 3.38 16.43 -10.08
CA PRO A 23 3.52 17.88 -10.00
C PRO A 23 4.12 18.36 -8.67
N GLN A 24 3.90 17.60 -7.60
CA GLN A 24 4.44 17.89 -6.28
C GLN A 24 5.92 17.51 -6.22
N LEU A 25 6.28 16.31 -6.71
CA LEU A 25 7.66 15.85 -6.79
C LEU A 25 8.51 16.78 -7.67
N LEU A 26 8.00 17.18 -8.83
CA LEU A 26 8.69 18.13 -9.72
C LEU A 26 8.88 19.49 -9.06
N ARG A 27 7.87 20.03 -8.37
CA ARG A 27 8.00 21.32 -7.68
C ARG A 27 9.04 21.27 -6.56
N ILE A 28 9.06 20.20 -5.76
CA ILE A 28 10.08 20.01 -4.72
C ILE A 28 11.46 19.86 -5.36
N TRP A 29 11.56 19.12 -6.46
CA TRP A 29 12.83 18.93 -7.17
C TRP A 29 13.37 20.24 -7.77
N VAL A 30 12.51 21.09 -8.33
CA VAL A 30 12.88 22.39 -8.90
C VAL A 30 13.17 23.42 -7.83
N GLN A 31 12.29 23.55 -6.82
CA GLN A 31 12.37 24.62 -5.82
C GLN A 31 13.30 24.28 -4.66
N LYS A 32 13.74 23.02 -4.55
CA LYS A 32 14.60 22.50 -3.46
C LYS A 32 14.06 22.82 -2.06
N THR A 33 12.75 22.97 -1.95
CA THR A 33 12.04 23.24 -0.70
C THR A 33 10.84 22.31 -0.56
N SER A 34 10.53 21.96 0.68
CA SER A 34 9.34 21.21 1.08
C SER A 34 8.34 22.09 1.86
N THR A 35 8.49 23.43 1.78
CA THR A 35 7.63 24.40 2.47
C THR A 35 6.14 24.15 2.17
N GLY A 36 5.34 23.93 3.23
CA GLY A 36 3.91 23.61 3.11
C GLY A 36 3.58 22.11 3.21
N LEU A 37 4.58 21.24 3.28
CA LEU A 37 4.41 19.82 3.53
C LEU A 37 4.74 19.50 4.99
N SER A 38 3.82 18.85 5.71
CA SER A 38 4.09 18.43 7.09
C SER A 38 4.97 17.18 7.07
N LEU A 39 6.15 17.23 7.68
CA LEU A 39 7.04 16.06 7.77
C LEU A 39 6.35 14.87 8.46
N ILE A 40 5.53 15.15 9.50
CA ILE A 40 4.76 14.14 10.21
C ILE A 40 3.72 13.50 9.27
N TYR A 41 3.06 14.30 8.42
CA TYR A 41 2.13 13.77 7.43
C TYR A 41 2.81 12.78 6.50
N ILE A 42 3.94 13.16 5.90
CA ILE A 42 4.66 12.30 4.95
C ILE A 42 5.19 11.04 5.65
N PHE A 43 5.72 11.17 6.87
CA PHE A 43 6.25 10.06 7.65
C PHE A 43 5.17 9.01 7.97
N LEU A 44 3.99 9.45 8.45
CA LEU A 44 2.89 8.54 8.76
C LEU A 44 2.32 7.87 7.50
N ASN A 45 2.23 8.60 6.38
CA ASN A 45 1.83 8.01 5.11
C ASN A 45 2.88 7.03 4.57
N LEU A 46 4.18 7.28 4.77
CA LEU A 46 5.24 6.34 4.42
C LEU A 46 5.16 5.05 5.25
N LEU A 47 4.87 5.14 6.55
CA LEU A 47 4.68 3.96 7.39
C LEU A 47 3.47 3.13 6.90
N SER A 48 2.35 3.79 6.60
CA SER A 48 1.17 3.12 6.03
C SER A 48 1.46 2.50 4.66
N ALA A 49 2.18 3.19 3.78
CA ALA A 49 2.55 2.66 2.48
C ALA A 49 3.54 1.48 2.59
N THR A 50 4.49 1.56 3.52
CA THR A 50 5.40 0.45 3.85
C THR A 50 4.61 -0.78 4.30
N GLU A 51 3.64 -0.59 5.19
CA GLU A 51 2.84 -1.68 5.73
C GLU A 51 1.99 -2.36 4.66
N ARG A 52 1.27 -1.58 3.86
CA ARG A 52 0.47 -2.10 2.73
C ARG A 52 1.35 -2.83 1.72
N PHE A 53 2.55 -2.31 1.44
CA PHE A 53 3.52 -2.98 0.59
C PHE A 53 3.98 -4.30 1.20
N THR A 54 4.32 -4.31 2.50
CA THR A 54 4.79 -5.48 3.24
C THR A 54 3.74 -6.59 3.23
N VAL A 55 2.49 -6.25 3.55
CA VAL A 55 1.40 -7.23 3.54
C VAL A 55 1.12 -7.76 2.15
N GLY A 56 0.96 -6.87 1.16
CA GLY A 56 0.68 -7.28 -0.22
C GLY A 56 1.80 -8.12 -0.84
N PHE A 57 3.05 -7.76 -0.58
CA PHE A 57 4.22 -8.50 -1.08
C PHE A 57 4.43 -9.82 -0.32
N SER A 58 4.19 -9.86 0.99
CA SER A 58 4.21 -11.12 1.76
C SER A 58 3.15 -12.09 1.26
N ALA A 59 1.93 -11.63 1.00
CA ALA A 59 0.88 -12.44 0.40
C ALA A 59 1.32 -13.01 -0.96
N VAL A 60 2.03 -12.22 -1.77
CA VAL A 60 2.59 -12.68 -3.05
C VAL A 60 3.65 -13.77 -2.86
N VAL A 61 4.59 -13.60 -1.94
CA VAL A 61 5.71 -14.53 -1.74
C VAL A 61 5.21 -15.80 -1.05
N ASN A 62 4.57 -15.65 0.12
CA ASN A 62 4.35 -16.73 1.06
C ASN A 62 3.06 -17.53 0.81
N LEU A 63 1.97 -16.89 0.36
CA LEU A 63 0.74 -17.63 0.04
C LEU A 63 0.84 -18.38 -1.29
N THR A 64 1.69 -17.91 -2.22
CA THR A 64 2.01 -18.69 -3.43
C THR A 64 2.76 -19.98 -3.06
N ILE A 65 3.70 -19.91 -2.12
CA ILE A 65 4.49 -21.07 -1.67
C ILE A 65 3.60 -22.09 -0.97
N ALA A 66 2.66 -21.64 -0.13
CA ALA A 66 1.77 -22.51 0.60
C ALA A 66 0.74 -23.28 -0.27
N GLY A 67 0.69 -23.01 -1.58
CA GLY A 67 -0.32 -23.59 -2.47
C GLY A 67 -1.77 -23.25 -2.06
N ALA A 68 -1.94 -22.24 -1.21
CA ALA A 68 -3.24 -21.75 -0.79
C ALA A 68 -3.91 -20.99 -1.95
N ASP A 69 -5.24 -21.03 -2.02
CA ASP A 69 -6.03 -20.15 -2.87
C ASP A 69 -5.74 -18.69 -2.48
N ALA A 70 -4.69 -18.08 -3.05
CA ALA A 70 -4.15 -16.81 -2.61
C ALA A 70 -5.25 -15.73 -2.64
N PRO A 71 -5.78 -15.30 -1.48
CA PRO A 71 -6.70 -14.18 -1.45
C PRO A 71 -5.81 -12.94 -1.38
N ALA A 72 -5.61 -12.27 -2.51
CA ALA A 72 -5.87 -10.83 -2.61
C ALA A 72 -5.15 -10.13 -3.77
N PHE A 73 -3.88 -10.45 -4.05
CA PHE A 73 -3.10 -9.65 -5.02
C PHE A 73 -2.96 -10.30 -6.39
N PHE A 74 -2.77 -11.61 -6.42
CA PHE A 74 -2.69 -12.43 -7.62
C PHE A 74 -3.93 -13.34 -7.65
N VAL A 75 -4.96 -12.88 -8.34
CA VAL A 75 -6.27 -13.54 -8.35
C VAL A 75 -6.27 -14.79 -9.23
N HIS A 76 -5.32 -14.88 -10.16
CA HIS A 76 -5.29 -15.90 -11.20
C HIS A 76 -4.00 -16.73 -11.14
N ASP A 77 -4.15 -18.04 -11.38
CA ASP A 77 -3.07 -18.96 -11.67
C ASP A 77 -3.33 -19.61 -13.05
N PRO A 78 -2.50 -19.39 -14.09
CA PRO A 78 -1.27 -18.59 -14.09
C PRO A 78 -1.52 -17.07 -13.96
N ARG A 79 -0.55 -16.36 -13.37
CA ARG A 79 -0.60 -14.91 -13.11
C ARG A 79 -0.90 -14.12 -14.38
N THR A 80 -1.91 -13.26 -14.34
CA THR A 80 -2.33 -12.44 -15.48
C THR A 80 -1.61 -11.08 -15.53
N VAL A 81 -1.70 -10.38 -16.66
CA VAL A 81 -1.24 -8.98 -16.78
C VAL A 81 -1.86 -8.08 -15.70
N GLY A 82 -3.11 -8.30 -15.33
CA GLY A 82 -3.78 -7.51 -14.31
C GLY A 82 -3.16 -7.68 -12.93
N ASP A 83 -2.70 -8.88 -12.61
CA ASP A 83 -2.06 -9.22 -11.33
C ASP A 83 -0.73 -8.48 -11.18
N TRP A 84 0.06 -8.40 -12.25
CA TRP A 84 1.28 -7.58 -12.30
C TRP A 84 1.00 -6.07 -12.18
N LEU A 85 -0.09 -5.59 -12.79
CA LEU A 85 -0.50 -4.19 -12.67
C LEU A 85 -0.87 -3.83 -11.22
N ASN A 86 -1.53 -4.73 -10.49
CA ASN A 86 -1.84 -4.54 -9.07
C ASN A 86 -0.56 -4.41 -8.23
N LEU A 87 0.42 -5.28 -8.44
CA LEU A 87 1.72 -5.20 -7.77
C LEU A 87 2.45 -3.89 -8.09
N LEU A 88 2.43 -3.47 -9.36
CA LEU A 88 3.06 -2.23 -9.78
C LEU A 88 2.40 -1.00 -9.14
N GLN A 89 1.07 -1.01 -8.98
CA GLN A 89 0.35 0.04 -8.25
C GLN A 89 0.78 0.10 -6.78
N LEU A 90 0.86 -1.05 -6.10
CA LEU A 90 1.31 -1.10 -4.71
C LEU A 90 2.75 -0.61 -4.54
N ALA A 91 3.65 -1.02 -5.44
CA ALA A 91 5.03 -0.55 -5.45
C ALA A 91 5.13 0.96 -5.73
N SER A 92 4.32 1.48 -6.66
CA SER A 92 4.29 2.90 -7.00
C SER A 92 3.84 3.76 -5.81
N PHE A 93 2.82 3.30 -5.08
CA PHE A 93 2.34 3.98 -3.87
C PHE A 93 3.42 4.03 -2.79
N TYR A 94 4.15 2.92 -2.58
CA TYR A 94 5.25 2.84 -1.61
C TYR A 94 6.43 3.76 -1.98
N VAL A 95 6.82 3.83 -3.25
CA VAL A 95 7.99 4.60 -3.69
C VAL A 95 7.71 6.11 -3.71
N SER A 96 6.48 6.52 -3.99
CA SER A 96 6.08 7.94 -4.14
C SER A 96 6.50 8.86 -2.98
N PRO A 97 6.34 8.49 -1.69
CA PRO A 97 6.78 9.33 -0.57
C PRO A 97 8.29 9.30 -0.29
N ILE A 98 9.06 8.33 -0.80
CA ILE A 98 10.48 8.16 -0.45
C ILE A 98 11.33 9.40 -0.79
N PRO A 99 11.22 10.02 -1.99
CA PRO A 99 11.99 11.23 -2.31
C PRO A 99 11.67 12.44 -1.42
N LEU A 100 10.56 12.39 -0.69
CA LEU A 100 10.09 13.46 0.19
C LEU A 100 10.69 13.36 1.61
N LEU A 101 11.26 12.21 1.98
CA LEU A 101 11.99 12.04 3.24
C LEU A 101 13.49 11.85 2.95
N ALA A 102 14.32 12.21 3.93
CA ALA A 102 15.69 11.70 4.04
C ALA A 102 15.64 10.17 4.38
N PRO A 103 16.77 9.46 4.59
CA PRO A 103 16.91 8.03 4.27
C PRO A 103 15.78 7.12 4.82
N PRO A 104 15.50 5.99 4.14
CA PRO A 104 14.41 5.08 4.49
C PRO A 104 14.44 4.76 5.98
N THR A 105 13.28 4.88 6.61
CA THR A 105 13.18 4.76 8.06
C THR A 105 13.59 3.35 8.49
N PRO A 106 14.23 3.16 9.66
CA PRO A 106 14.58 1.83 10.16
C PRO A 106 13.38 0.89 10.20
N VAL A 107 12.19 1.42 10.50
CA VAL A 107 10.92 0.68 10.49
C VAL A 107 10.61 0.12 9.10
N SER A 108 10.79 0.91 8.04
CA SER A 108 10.62 0.44 6.66
C SER A 108 11.60 -0.67 6.28
N LEU A 109 12.85 -0.59 6.76
CA LEU A 109 13.85 -1.62 6.47
C LEU A 109 13.55 -2.94 7.19
N ILE A 110 13.12 -2.88 8.46
CA ILE A 110 12.78 -4.06 9.26
C ILE A 110 11.64 -4.86 8.64
N SER A 111 10.65 -4.20 8.03
CA SER A 111 9.53 -4.89 7.37
C SER A 111 9.87 -5.41 5.98
N ILE A 112 10.67 -4.66 5.21
CA ILE A 112 10.90 -4.96 3.79
C ILE A 112 12.05 -5.95 3.56
N VAL A 113 13.16 -5.83 4.31
CA VAL A 113 14.35 -6.67 4.10
C VAL A 113 14.06 -8.16 4.28
N PRO A 114 13.33 -8.62 5.31
CA PRO A 114 12.99 -10.04 5.44
C PRO A 114 12.24 -10.56 4.23
N LEU A 115 11.30 -9.79 3.69
CA LEU A 115 10.49 -10.20 2.55
C LEU A 115 11.28 -10.31 1.24
N PHE A 116 12.20 -9.37 0.97
CA PHE A 116 13.09 -9.49 -0.19
C PHE A 116 14.07 -10.65 -0.02
N THR A 117 14.54 -10.90 1.21
CA THR A 117 15.41 -12.03 1.50
C THR A 117 14.66 -13.34 1.24
N ASP A 118 13.41 -13.43 1.67
CA ASP A 118 12.51 -14.56 1.44
C ASP A 118 12.21 -14.78 -0.05
N ALA A 119 11.90 -13.71 -0.79
CA ALA A 119 11.65 -13.79 -2.22
C ALA A 119 12.89 -14.23 -3.05
N LEU A 120 14.10 -13.81 -2.65
CA LEU A 120 15.34 -14.11 -3.38
C LEU A 120 15.98 -15.42 -2.94
N PHE A 121 15.81 -15.79 -1.67
CA PHE A 121 16.43 -16.94 -1.03
C PHE A 121 15.39 -17.73 -0.21
N PRO A 122 14.38 -18.33 -0.87
CA PRO A 122 13.27 -18.99 -0.17
C PRO A 122 13.74 -20.13 0.73
N SER A 123 14.87 -20.77 0.42
CA SER A 123 15.47 -21.82 1.27
C SER A 123 15.93 -21.35 2.65
N ILE A 124 15.95 -20.03 2.91
CA ILE A 124 16.28 -19.48 4.23
C ILE A 124 15.08 -19.59 5.19
N PHE A 125 13.85 -19.48 4.66
CA PHE A 125 12.63 -19.38 5.45
C PHE A 125 11.60 -20.48 5.14
N HIS A 126 11.89 -21.37 4.20
CA HIS A 126 11.00 -22.47 3.80
C HIS A 126 11.81 -23.72 3.54
N GLU A 127 11.31 -24.86 4.03
CA GLU A 127 11.88 -26.17 3.67
C GLU A 127 11.50 -26.56 2.23
N PRO A 128 12.44 -27.08 1.41
CA PRO A 128 12.16 -27.42 0.02
C PRO A 128 11.07 -28.49 -0.11
N GLY A 129 9.93 -28.12 -0.69
CA GLY A 129 8.82 -29.03 -0.97
C GLY A 129 7.71 -29.03 0.08
N GLU A 130 7.90 -28.34 1.20
CA GLU A 130 6.81 -28.06 2.13
C GLU A 130 5.89 -26.97 1.57
N ARG A 131 4.59 -27.13 1.81
CA ARG A 131 3.53 -26.19 1.43
C ARG A 131 2.89 -25.55 2.65
N GLU A 132 3.47 -25.74 3.82
CA GLU A 132 3.00 -25.06 5.03
C GLU A 132 3.86 -23.84 5.29
N LEU A 133 3.25 -22.82 5.92
CA LEU A 133 3.96 -21.62 6.32
C LEU A 133 4.79 -21.91 7.57
N ASP A 134 6.09 -21.64 7.50
CA ASP A 134 6.97 -21.63 8.66
C ASP A 134 6.40 -20.76 9.78
N LEU A 135 6.52 -21.22 11.03
CA LEU A 135 5.97 -20.52 12.21
C LEU A 135 6.45 -19.06 12.29
N GLY A 136 7.72 -18.81 11.96
CA GLY A 136 8.28 -17.46 11.94
C GLY A 136 7.62 -16.55 10.90
N VAL A 137 7.39 -17.08 9.69
CA VAL A 137 6.71 -16.38 8.61
C VAL A 137 5.24 -16.14 8.97
N ALA A 138 4.58 -17.13 9.57
CA ALA A 138 3.20 -17.01 10.03
C ALA A 138 3.03 -15.95 11.14
N ILE A 139 3.95 -15.90 12.12
CA ILE A 139 3.95 -14.87 13.18
C ILE A 139 4.20 -13.49 12.58
N PHE A 140 5.19 -13.36 11.69
CA PHE A 140 5.50 -12.10 11.01
C PHE A 140 4.29 -11.59 10.24
N MET A 141 3.72 -12.42 9.36
CA MET A 141 2.57 -12.08 8.53
C MET A 141 1.34 -11.76 9.39
N GLY A 142 1.07 -12.56 10.43
CA GLY A 142 -0.03 -12.32 11.36
C GLY A 142 0.12 -11.00 12.12
N PHE A 143 1.33 -10.66 12.56
CA PHE A 143 1.58 -9.39 13.27
C PHE A 143 1.31 -8.17 12.36
N HIS A 144 1.79 -8.24 11.12
CA HIS A 144 1.58 -7.22 10.10
C HIS A 144 0.09 -7.06 9.74
N LEU A 145 -0.58 -8.16 9.40
CA LEU A 145 -2.01 -8.18 9.04
C LEU A 145 -2.91 -7.68 10.17
N PHE A 146 -2.72 -8.20 11.39
CA PHE A 146 -3.69 -7.99 12.47
C PHE A 146 -3.47 -6.71 13.27
N TYR A 147 -2.22 -6.26 13.42
CA TYR A 147 -1.90 -5.13 14.30
C TYR A 147 -1.37 -3.94 13.51
N LEU A 148 -0.29 -4.12 12.78
CA LEU A 148 0.40 -2.99 12.15
C LEU A 148 -0.42 -2.35 11.04
N ASN A 149 -1.08 -3.14 10.18
CA ASN A 149 -1.96 -2.61 9.14
C ASN A 149 -3.06 -1.70 9.72
N THR A 150 -3.79 -2.18 10.72
CA THR A 150 -4.83 -1.39 11.40
C THR A 150 -4.26 -0.11 12.02
N ILE A 151 -3.15 -0.22 12.75
CA ILE A 151 -2.53 0.92 13.44
C ILE A 151 -2.06 1.96 12.41
N PHE A 152 -1.36 1.54 11.36
CA PHE A 152 -0.80 2.46 10.38
C PHE A 152 -1.87 3.06 9.47
N THR A 153 -2.96 2.36 9.16
CA THR A 153 -4.12 2.94 8.47
C THR A 153 -4.76 4.05 9.32
N LEU A 154 -4.98 3.82 10.62
CA LEU A 154 -5.50 4.85 11.53
C LEU A 154 -4.56 6.04 11.65
N LEU A 155 -3.25 5.80 11.79
CA LEU A 155 -2.24 6.87 11.82
C LEU A 155 -2.19 7.66 10.51
N SER A 156 -2.38 6.99 9.36
CA SER A 156 -2.48 7.65 8.06
C SER A 156 -3.70 8.55 7.98
N ILE A 157 -4.86 8.15 8.51
CA ILE A 157 -6.05 9.01 8.58
C ILE A 157 -5.78 10.21 9.51
N CYS A 158 -5.23 9.96 10.70
CA CYS A 158 -4.88 11.00 11.66
C CYS A 158 -3.83 11.99 11.11
N SER A 159 -3.00 11.57 10.15
CA SER A 159 -1.98 12.41 9.51
C SER A 159 -2.56 13.62 8.77
N ILE A 160 -3.84 13.61 8.43
CA ILE A 160 -4.53 14.76 7.83
C ILE A 160 -4.49 15.98 8.76
N ILE A 161 -4.53 15.75 10.08
CA ILE A 161 -4.51 16.82 11.09
C ILE A 161 -3.22 17.66 11.01
N PRO A 162 -2.01 17.08 11.13
CA PRO A 162 -0.78 17.86 11.02
C PRO A 162 -0.61 18.50 9.63
N GLN A 163 -1.12 17.90 8.55
CA GLN A 163 -1.11 18.53 7.22
C GLN A 163 -2.06 19.75 7.16
N ALA A 164 -3.24 19.66 7.77
CA ALA A 164 -4.19 20.76 7.84
C ALA A 164 -3.67 21.92 8.70
N VAL A 165 -2.99 21.61 9.82
CA VAL A 165 -2.31 22.61 10.65
C VAL A 165 -1.22 23.32 9.84
N GLN A 166 -0.43 22.60 9.06
CA GLN A 166 0.60 23.18 8.19
C GLN A 166 0.02 24.11 7.12
N PHE A 167 -1.14 23.76 6.54
CA PHE A 167 -1.83 24.64 5.59
C PHE A 167 -2.40 25.91 6.23
N ARG A 168 -2.79 25.86 7.51
CA ARG A 168 -3.29 27.05 8.23
C ARG A 168 -2.16 27.98 8.68
N SER A 169 -0.99 27.43 9.00
CA SER A 169 0.16 28.21 9.45
C SER A 169 0.91 28.90 8.32
N LEU A 170 0.78 28.43 7.08
CA LEU A 170 1.29 29.10 5.89
C LEU A 170 0.23 29.95 5.20
N SER A 171 0.61 31.15 4.76
CA SER A 171 -0.26 31.93 3.87
C SER A 171 -0.57 31.13 2.59
N LEU A 172 -1.85 31.16 2.17
CA LEU A 172 -2.48 30.27 1.17
C LEU A 172 -1.77 30.12 -0.20
N ASN A 173 -0.73 30.89 -0.50
CA ASN A 173 -0.05 30.91 -1.80
C ASN A 173 1.50 30.77 -1.76
N LEU A 174 2.11 30.62 -0.59
CA LEU A 174 3.59 30.53 -0.46
C LEU A 174 4.11 29.09 -0.32
N GLY A 175 3.22 28.10 -0.25
CA GLY A 175 3.60 26.68 -0.14
C GLY A 175 3.84 26.00 -1.48
N VAL A 176 4.79 25.07 -1.50
CA VAL A 176 5.11 24.17 -2.61
C VAL A 176 3.89 23.29 -2.96
N VAL A 177 3.09 22.95 -1.94
CA VAL A 177 1.87 22.15 -2.03
C VAL A 177 0.64 23.04 -1.90
N ARG A 178 -0.26 22.94 -2.89
CA ARG A 178 -1.56 23.61 -2.85
C ARG A 178 -2.60 22.66 -2.28
N VAL A 179 -3.56 23.20 -1.53
CA VAL A 179 -4.71 22.45 -1.00
C VAL A 179 -5.44 21.67 -2.10
N ARG A 180 -5.57 22.29 -3.30
CA ARG A 180 -6.17 21.64 -4.47
C ARG A 180 -5.44 20.36 -4.90
N ASP A 181 -4.10 20.38 -4.88
CA ASP A 181 -3.29 19.25 -5.33
C ASP A 181 -3.40 18.10 -4.30
N CYS A 182 -3.41 18.43 -3.01
CA CYS A 182 -3.64 17.48 -1.92
C CYS A 182 -5.06 16.87 -1.95
N ALA A 183 -6.08 17.69 -2.26
CA ALA A 183 -7.46 17.21 -2.39
C ALA A 183 -7.61 16.25 -3.59
N LEU A 184 -6.97 16.57 -4.72
CA LEU A 184 -6.97 15.69 -5.89
C LEU A 184 -6.30 14.36 -5.60
N GLN A 185 -5.16 14.37 -4.90
CA GLN A 185 -4.49 13.15 -4.43
C GLN A 185 -5.43 12.32 -3.55
N GLY A 186 -6.09 12.94 -2.57
CA GLY A 186 -7.04 12.25 -1.69
C GLY A 186 -8.19 11.59 -2.46
N VAL A 187 -8.77 12.27 -3.45
CA VAL A 187 -9.84 11.70 -4.29
C VAL A 187 -9.34 10.51 -5.10
N VAL A 188 -8.17 10.64 -5.74
CA VAL A 188 -7.59 9.56 -6.55
C VAL A 188 -7.24 8.35 -5.69
N LEU A 189 -6.66 8.56 -4.51
CA LEU A 189 -6.37 7.48 -3.57
C LEU A 189 -7.64 6.81 -3.05
N ALA A 190 -8.69 7.58 -2.73
CA ALA A 190 -9.98 7.00 -2.33
C ALA A 190 -10.60 6.15 -3.45
N MET A 191 -10.53 6.62 -4.70
CA MET A 191 -10.96 5.83 -5.86
C MET A 191 -10.13 4.55 -6.01
N LEU A 192 -8.81 4.64 -5.81
CA LEU A 192 -7.92 3.48 -5.84
C LEU A 192 -8.33 2.46 -4.77
N THR A 193 -8.49 2.89 -3.52
CA THR A 193 -8.94 2.06 -2.39
C THR A 193 -10.27 1.37 -2.69
N VAL A 194 -11.28 2.10 -3.15
CA VAL A 194 -12.57 1.49 -3.54
C VAL A 194 -12.39 0.49 -4.69
N SER A 195 -11.50 0.77 -5.63
CA SER A 195 -11.25 -0.14 -6.75
C SER A 195 -10.64 -1.48 -6.32
N TRP A 196 -9.90 -1.52 -5.20
CA TRP A 196 -9.31 -2.75 -4.66
C TRP A 196 -10.35 -3.77 -4.21
N VAL A 197 -11.50 -3.31 -3.74
CA VAL A 197 -12.65 -4.17 -3.40
C VAL A 197 -13.05 -5.08 -4.58
N PHE A 198 -12.89 -4.60 -5.81
CA PHE A 198 -13.22 -5.33 -7.03
C PHE A 198 -12.01 -6.04 -7.67
N ARG A 199 -10.83 -5.94 -7.06
CA ARG A 199 -9.57 -6.50 -7.59
C ARG A 199 -9.02 -7.63 -6.72
N VAL A 200 -9.48 -7.73 -5.48
CA VAL A 200 -9.12 -8.74 -4.49
C VAL A 200 -10.10 -9.91 -4.56
N LYS A 201 -9.58 -11.15 -4.56
CA LYS A 201 -10.41 -12.36 -4.43
C LYS A 201 -10.83 -12.51 -2.97
N LEU A 202 -12.15 -12.54 -2.73
CA LEU A 202 -12.71 -12.85 -1.42
C LEU A 202 -12.70 -14.37 -1.19
N PRO A 203 -12.44 -14.84 0.03
CA PRO A 203 -12.79 -16.20 0.41
C PRO A 203 -14.29 -16.46 0.20
N ASP A 204 -14.64 -17.65 -0.25
CA ASP A 204 -16.04 -18.02 -0.47
C ASP A 204 -16.85 -17.87 0.84
N GLY A 205 -17.95 -17.10 0.79
CA GLY A 205 -18.83 -16.86 1.95
C GLY A 205 -18.62 -15.54 2.70
N VAL A 206 -17.73 -14.64 2.22
CA VAL A 206 -17.54 -13.29 2.77
C VAL A 206 -18.29 -12.25 1.91
N ASP A 207 -19.28 -11.58 2.51
CA ASP A 207 -20.08 -10.53 1.85
C ASP A 207 -19.59 -9.14 2.26
N VAL A 208 -19.09 -8.37 1.28
CA VAL A 208 -18.43 -7.05 1.46
C VAL A 208 -19.42 -5.96 1.90
N LEU A 209 -20.71 -6.16 1.67
CA LEU A 209 -21.75 -5.16 1.95
C LEU A 209 -22.07 -4.99 3.43
N THR A 210 -21.41 -5.74 4.32
CA THR A 210 -21.59 -5.61 5.77
C THR A 210 -20.41 -4.86 6.41
N PRO A 211 -20.62 -3.65 6.98
CA PRO A 211 -19.53 -2.76 7.42
C PRO A 211 -18.55 -3.41 8.40
N PHE A 212 -19.03 -4.28 9.29
CA PHE A 212 -18.19 -4.93 10.31
C PHE A 212 -17.43 -6.16 9.79
N ARG A 213 -17.84 -6.75 8.65
CA ARG A 213 -17.11 -7.84 7.97
C ARG A 213 -16.13 -7.31 6.92
N SER A 214 -16.30 -6.06 6.47
CA SER A 214 -15.27 -5.33 5.71
C SER A 214 -13.99 -5.14 6.52
N ILE A 215 -14.08 -5.07 7.86
CA ILE A 215 -12.93 -5.06 8.76
C ILE A 215 -12.24 -6.43 8.77
N ILE A 216 -12.98 -7.53 8.71
CA ILE A 216 -12.40 -8.88 8.58
C ILE A 216 -11.74 -9.04 7.21
N TRP A 217 -12.33 -8.47 6.16
CA TRP A 217 -11.73 -8.39 4.83
C TRP A 217 -10.47 -7.53 4.79
N GLU A 218 -10.47 -6.30 5.33
CA GLU A 218 -9.27 -5.46 5.49
C GLU A 218 -8.19 -6.18 6.30
N LYS A 219 -8.61 -6.92 7.33
CA LYS A 219 -7.77 -7.72 8.22
C LYS A 219 -7.21 -8.99 7.56
N GLU A 220 -7.89 -9.56 6.58
CA GLU A 220 -7.44 -10.74 5.80
C GLU A 220 -6.69 -10.35 4.52
N SER A 221 -6.91 -9.15 3.98
CA SER A 221 -6.34 -8.69 2.70
C SER A 221 -5.34 -7.53 2.81
N GLY A 222 -5.11 -6.99 4.01
CA GLY A 222 -4.02 -6.04 4.28
C GLY A 222 -4.27 -4.57 3.98
N TRP A 223 -5.51 -4.09 4.14
CA TRP A 223 -5.90 -2.71 3.80
C TRP A 223 -6.33 -1.86 5.00
#